data_AF-A0A4Q4CX15-F1
#
_entry.id   AF-A0A4Q4CX15-F1
#
_cell.length_a   1.000
_cell.length_b   1.000
_cell.length_c   1.000
_cell.angle_alpha   90.00
_cell.angle_beta   90.00
_cell.angle_gamma   90.00
#
_symmetry.space_group_name_H-M   'P 1'
#
loop_
_entity.id
_entity.type
_entity.pdbx_description
1 polymer ?
#
loop_
_entity_poly.entity_id
_entity_poly.type
_entity_poly.pdbx_seq_one_letter_code
_entity_poly.pdbx_strand_id
1 'polypeptide(L)'
;MSDPEHDGEREHAEAMNLSRRYGTMVAAAITLVALTCVAFLVPVPYVTLRPGPVFDTLGDFDGKPMFTFGKGVKTYKTDGSLDFTTVSVTRADSSLSLVDVTRAYLDQDIAVVPHDFVYPDDQSESDAKTEGQAQLTSSKDASRVAALRAAGYTVPEKPVVAGVVK
;
A
#
# COMPACT_ATOMS: atom_id res chain seq x y z
N MET A 1 -37.91 -1.11 73.14
CA MET A 1 -38.38 0.14 72.54
C MET A 1 -37.38 0.48 71.46
N SER A 2 -37.61 -0.03 70.24
CA SER A 2 -36.65 0.06 69.13
C SER A 2 -36.97 1.30 68.31
N ASP A 3 -35.98 2.16 68.16
CA ASP A 3 -36.10 3.49 67.56
C ASP A 3 -36.15 3.38 66.01
N PRO A 4 -37.26 3.75 65.36
CA PRO A 4 -37.44 3.55 63.91
C PRO A 4 -36.85 4.68 63.04
N GLU A 5 -36.29 5.74 63.62
CA GLU A 5 -35.86 6.93 62.85
C GLU A 5 -34.48 6.82 62.20
N HIS A 6 -33.69 5.77 62.48
CA HIS A 6 -32.30 5.66 61.99
C HIS A 6 -32.12 4.91 60.67
N ASP A 7 -33.19 4.35 60.09
CA ASP A 7 -33.12 3.54 58.85
C ASP A 7 -33.24 4.38 57.58
N GLY A 8 -34.05 5.45 57.59
CA GLY A 8 -34.32 6.26 56.39
C GLY A 8 -33.10 7.04 55.88
N GLU A 9 -32.24 7.55 56.76
CA GLU A 9 -31.06 8.33 56.34
C GLU A 9 -29.97 7.47 55.69
N ARG A 10 -29.88 6.19 56.07
CA ARG A 10 -28.92 5.23 55.49
C ARG A 10 -29.33 4.83 54.07
N GLU A 11 -30.62 4.63 53.84
CA GLU A 11 -31.18 4.24 52.53
C GLU A 11 -31.01 5.36 51.48
N HIS A 12 -31.22 6.64 51.88
CA HIS A 12 -31.02 7.79 50.99
C HIS A 12 -29.54 8.05 50.63
N ALA A 13 -28.62 7.82 51.58
CA ALA A 13 -27.19 7.94 51.31
C ALA A 13 -26.66 6.80 50.41
N GLU A 14 -27.22 5.60 50.54
CA GLU A 14 -26.90 4.45 49.70
C GLU A 14 -27.41 4.63 48.26
N ALA A 15 -28.65 5.11 48.09
CA ALA A 15 -29.24 5.43 46.78
C ALA A 15 -28.49 6.56 46.04
N MET A 16 -28.05 7.61 46.74
CA MET A 16 -27.22 8.68 46.16
C MET A 16 -25.81 8.20 45.79
N ASN A 17 -25.21 7.31 46.58
CA ASN A 17 -23.92 6.71 46.23
C ASN A 17 -24.05 5.72 45.07
N LEU A 18 -25.14 4.97 44.97
CA LEU A 18 -25.43 4.11 43.82
C LEU A 18 -25.56 4.94 42.54
N SER A 19 -26.30 6.05 42.57
CA SER A 19 -26.42 7.01 41.45
C SER A 19 -25.06 7.60 41.01
N ARG A 20 -24.20 7.97 41.96
CA ARG A 20 -22.87 8.53 41.65
C ARG A 20 -21.88 7.47 41.16
N ARG A 21 -21.96 6.24 41.67
CA ARG A 21 -21.17 5.08 41.21
C ARG A 21 -21.63 4.58 39.83
N TYR A 22 -22.94 4.54 39.58
CA TYR A 22 -23.50 4.26 38.25
C TYR A 22 -23.14 5.37 37.27
N GLY A 23 -23.23 6.64 37.66
CA GLY A 23 -22.84 7.77 36.81
C GLY A 23 -21.37 7.73 36.42
N THR A 24 -20.47 7.41 37.36
CA THR A 24 -19.04 7.25 37.08
C THR A 24 -18.74 5.99 36.26
N MET A 25 -19.44 4.88 36.48
CA MET A 25 -19.32 3.70 35.60
C MET A 25 -19.82 3.96 34.18
N VAL A 26 -20.96 4.64 34.01
CA VAL A 26 -21.51 4.98 32.69
C VAL A 26 -20.59 5.97 31.98
N ALA A 27 -20.11 7.01 32.68
CA ALA A 27 -19.14 7.94 32.12
C ALA A 27 -17.84 7.22 31.71
N ALA A 28 -17.30 6.36 32.57
CA ALA A 28 -16.11 5.57 32.26
C ALA A 28 -16.32 4.63 31.06
N ALA A 29 -17.49 3.99 30.96
CA ALA A 29 -17.84 3.12 29.83
C ALA A 29 -17.95 3.91 28.52
N ILE A 30 -18.60 5.09 28.55
CA ILE A 30 -18.68 5.97 27.37
C ILE A 30 -17.29 6.45 26.95
N THR A 31 -16.46 6.90 27.90
CA THR A 31 -15.09 7.33 27.61
C THR A 31 -14.25 6.18 27.05
N LEU A 32 -14.37 4.97 27.59
CA LEU A 32 -13.68 3.79 27.09
C LEU A 32 -14.08 3.45 25.64
N VAL A 33 -15.38 3.47 25.35
CA VAL A 33 -15.90 3.24 23.99
C VAL A 33 -15.42 4.31 23.03
N ALA A 34 -15.46 5.59 23.43
CA ALA A 34 -14.98 6.69 22.62
C ALA A 34 -13.47 6.55 22.30
N LEU A 35 -12.64 6.26 23.31
CA LEU A 35 -11.20 6.05 23.12
C LEU A 35 -10.92 4.84 22.21
N THR A 36 -11.69 3.76 22.36
CA THR A 36 -11.57 2.57 21.51
C THR A 36 -11.90 2.90 20.06
N CYS A 37 -13.01 3.59 19.80
CA CYS A 37 -13.37 4.04 18.46
C CYS A 37 -12.28 4.92 17.84
N VAL A 38 -11.75 5.88 18.61
CA VAL A 38 -10.64 6.75 18.15
C VAL A 38 -9.41 5.91 17.80
N ALA A 39 -9.01 4.96 18.66
CA ALA A 39 -7.86 4.11 18.40
C ALA A 39 -7.99 3.27 17.11
N PHE A 40 -9.21 2.82 16.78
CA PHE A 40 -9.48 2.10 15.53
C PHE A 40 -9.49 2.99 14.29
N LEU A 41 -9.81 4.28 14.44
CA LEU A 41 -9.86 5.26 13.36
C LEU A 41 -8.52 5.96 13.11
N VAL A 42 -7.55 5.85 14.02
CA VAL A 42 -6.22 6.45 13.84
C VAL A 42 -5.51 5.80 12.65
N PRO A 43 -4.93 6.61 11.73
CA PRO A 43 -4.21 6.10 10.57
C PRO A 43 -2.93 5.37 11.00
N VAL A 44 -2.67 4.21 10.40
CA VAL A 44 -1.46 3.40 10.65
C VAL A 44 -0.52 3.41 9.45
N PRO A 45 0.83 3.34 9.64
CA PRO A 45 1.82 3.41 8.56
C PRO A 45 1.97 2.07 7.82
N TYR A 46 0.88 1.56 7.26
CA TYR A 46 0.84 0.32 6.49
C TYR A 46 0.20 0.57 5.12
N VAL A 47 0.69 -0.15 4.12
CA VAL A 47 0.13 -0.18 2.77
C VAL A 47 -0.33 -1.60 2.43
N THR A 48 -1.35 -1.71 1.59
CA THR A 48 -1.85 -3.00 1.10
C THR A 48 -1.50 -3.16 -0.38
N LEU A 49 -0.98 -4.32 -0.75
CA LEU A 49 -0.77 -4.75 -2.12
C LEU A 49 -1.91 -5.69 -2.50
N ARG A 50 -2.51 -5.48 -3.67
CA ARG A 50 -3.61 -6.28 -4.20
C ARG A 50 -3.32 -6.66 -5.66
N PRO A 51 -3.82 -7.81 -6.15
CA PRO A 51 -3.78 -8.14 -7.56
C PRO A 51 -4.36 -7.00 -8.40
N GLY A 52 -3.56 -6.50 -9.33
CA GLY A 52 -3.99 -5.52 -10.32
C GLY A 52 -4.65 -6.20 -11.52
N PRO A 53 -5.19 -5.40 -12.46
CA PRO A 53 -5.76 -5.93 -13.69
C PRO A 53 -4.70 -6.68 -14.51
N VAL A 54 -5.20 -7.64 -15.30
CA VAL A 54 -4.41 -8.38 -16.29
C VAL A 54 -4.60 -7.71 -17.64
N PHE A 55 -3.51 -7.48 -18.36
CA PHE A 55 -3.53 -6.88 -19.69
C PHE A 55 -3.00 -7.86 -20.73
N ASP A 56 -3.72 -8.05 -21.83
CA ASP A 56 -3.19 -8.80 -22.97
C ASP A 56 -2.24 -7.92 -23.77
N THR A 57 -0.98 -8.30 -23.80
CA THR A 57 0.07 -7.55 -24.50
C THR A 57 0.13 -7.84 -26.01
N LEU A 58 -0.56 -8.87 -26.48
CA LEU A 58 -0.70 -9.19 -27.92
C LEU A 58 -1.92 -8.52 -28.55
N GLY A 59 -2.87 -8.07 -27.72
CA GLY A 59 -4.09 -7.42 -28.14
C GLY A 59 -4.03 -5.88 -28.16
N ASP A 60 -5.21 -5.29 -28.06
CA ASP A 60 -5.40 -3.85 -28.01
C ASP A 60 -5.67 -3.39 -26.57
N PHE A 61 -5.08 -2.26 -26.20
CA PHE A 61 -5.41 -1.53 -24.98
C PHE A 61 -6.01 -0.18 -25.36
N ASP A 62 -7.25 0.07 -24.91
CA ASP A 62 -8.01 1.30 -25.20
C ASP A 62 -8.09 1.62 -26.71
N GLY A 63 -8.35 0.60 -27.52
CA GLY A 63 -8.49 0.70 -28.98
C GLY A 63 -7.19 0.97 -29.73
N LYS A 64 -6.03 0.84 -29.08
CA LYS A 64 -4.70 0.94 -29.71
C LYS A 64 -3.91 -0.34 -29.45
N PRO A 65 -3.10 -0.81 -30.42
CA PRO A 65 -2.21 -1.94 -30.20
C PRO A 65 -1.26 -1.67 -29.03
N MET A 66 -1.15 -2.63 -28.10
CA MET A 66 -0.26 -2.50 -26.93
C MET A 66 1.20 -2.27 -27.36
N PHE A 67 1.63 -2.96 -28.43
CA PHE A 67 2.93 -2.77 -29.06
C PHE A 67 2.81 -2.29 -30.50
N THR A 68 3.63 -1.30 -30.84
CA THR A 68 3.76 -0.81 -32.21
C THR A 68 5.18 -1.10 -32.69
N PHE A 69 5.27 -1.77 -33.84
CA PHE A 69 6.55 -2.10 -34.47
C PHE A 69 6.83 -1.12 -35.61
N GLY A 70 8.11 -0.77 -35.79
CA GLY A 70 8.55 0.10 -36.88
C GLY A 70 8.31 -0.50 -38.26
N LYS A 71 8.35 0.34 -39.30
CA LYS A 71 8.20 -0.10 -40.70
C LYS A 71 9.29 -1.14 -41.05
N GLY A 72 8.88 -2.28 -41.61
CA GLY A 72 9.78 -3.36 -42.04
C GLY A 72 10.03 -4.47 -41.01
N VAL A 73 9.45 -4.38 -39.81
CA VAL A 73 9.48 -5.48 -38.84
C VAL A 73 8.40 -6.50 -39.20
N LYS A 74 8.79 -7.76 -39.43
CA LYS A 74 7.83 -8.84 -39.63
C LYS A 74 7.23 -9.24 -38.29
N THR A 75 5.92 -9.07 -38.14
CA THR A 75 5.15 -9.63 -37.03
C THR A 75 4.46 -10.90 -37.48
N TYR A 76 4.23 -11.82 -36.54
CA TYR A 76 3.52 -13.07 -36.78
C TYR A 76 2.21 -12.99 -36.02
N LYS A 77 1.10 -13.28 -36.71
CA LYS A 77 -0.19 -13.39 -36.03
C LYS A 77 -0.17 -14.62 -35.12
N THR A 78 -0.75 -14.45 -33.95
CA THR A 78 -0.94 -15.51 -32.97
C THR A 78 -2.39 -15.47 -32.52
N ASP A 79 -2.95 -16.63 -32.20
CA ASP A 79 -4.35 -16.78 -31.83
C ASP A 79 -4.55 -16.79 -30.30
N GLY A 80 -3.45 -16.69 -29.54
CA GLY A 80 -3.45 -16.67 -28.07
C GLY A 80 -3.28 -15.28 -27.47
N SER A 81 -3.43 -15.19 -26.14
CA SER A 81 -3.12 -14.00 -25.35
C SER A 81 -1.77 -14.11 -24.65
N LEU A 82 -1.14 -12.97 -24.36
CA LEU A 82 0.03 -12.88 -23.50
C LEU A 82 -0.29 -11.95 -22.35
N ASP A 83 -0.73 -12.58 -21.26
CA ASP A 83 -1.24 -11.91 -20.08
C ASP A 83 -0.10 -11.28 -19.25
N PHE A 84 -0.15 -9.96 -19.12
CA PHE A 84 0.70 -9.19 -18.23
C PHE A 84 -0.07 -8.86 -16.96
N THR A 85 0.32 -9.51 -15.86
CA THR A 85 -0.27 -9.33 -14.54
C THR A 85 0.36 -8.13 -13.84
N THR A 86 -0.47 -7.27 -13.25
CA THR A 86 0.00 -6.12 -12.48
C THR A 86 -0.31 -6.29 -11.00
N VAL A 87 0.41 -5.56 -10.15
CA VAL A 87 0.11 -5.46 -8.71
C VAL A 87 -0.25 -4.01 -8.43
N SER A 88 -1.39 -3.79 -7.77
CA SER A 88 -1.84 -2.47 -7.35
C SER A 88 -1.45 -2.24 -5.89
N VAL A 89 -0.85 -1.09 -5.62
CA VAL A 89 -0.50 -0.65 -4.26
C VAL A 89 -1.44 0.47 -3.84
N THR A 90 -1.90 0.44 -2.60
CA THR A 90 -2.60 1.57 -1.98
C THR A 90 -1.75 2.84 -2.07
N ARG A 91 -2.35 3.96 -2.48
CA ARG A 91 -1.62 5.20 -2.73
C ARG A 91 -0.91 5.69 -1.47
N ALA A 92 0.28 6.28 -1.65
CA ALA A 92 1.07 6.88 -0.57
C ALA A 92 0.31 7.93 0.27
N ASP A 93 -0.68 8.60 -0.33
CA ASP A 93 -1.49 9.64 0.33
C ASP A 93 -2.71 9.08 1.09
N SER A 94 -3.02 7.80 0.90
CA SER A 94 -4.17 7.16 1.55
C SER A 94 -3.74 6.49 2.84
N SER A 95 -4.34 6.93 3.94
CA SER A 95 -4.11 6.32 5.25
C SER A 95 -5.12 5.20 5.50
N LEU A 96 -4.61 4.03 5.90
CA LEU A 96 -5.44 2.91 6.31
C LEU A 96 -5.71 3.01 7.81
N SER A 97 -6.94 2.73 8.21
CA SER A 97 -7.30 2.59 9.62
C SER A 97 -6.89 1.20 10.14
N LEU A 98 -6.77 1.03 11.46
CA LEU A 98 -6.44 -0.27 12.05
C LEU A 98 -7.47 -1.35 11.69
N VAL A 99 -8.74 -0.96 11.52
CA VAL A 99 -9.82 -1.86 11.09
C VAL A 99 -9.58 -2.37 9.66
N ASP A 100 -9.17 -1.48 8.77
CA ASP A 100 -8.93 -1.81 7.36
C ASP A 100 -7.71 -2.72 7.22
N VAL A 101 -6.64 -2.46 7.97
CA VAL A 101 -5.46 -3.34 8.01
C VAL A 101 -5.80 -4.72 8.56
N THR A 102 -6.59 -4.78 9.64
CA THR A 102 -7.00 -6.07 10.22
C THR A 102 -7.87 -6.88 9.25
N ARG A 103 -8.78 -6.23 8.51
CA ARG A 103 -9.56 -6.89 7.45
C ARG A 103 -8.69 -7.34 6.29
N ALA A 104 -7.77 -6.49 5.84
CA ALA A 104 -6.84 -6.81 4.77
C ALA A 104 -5.93 -8.00 5.13
N TYR A 105 -5.49 -8.10 6.38
CA TYR A 105 -4.67 -9.21 6.85
C TYR A 105 -5.40 -10.57 6.84
N LEU A 106 -6.73 -10.56 6.97
CA LEU A 106 -7.56 -11.77 6.90
C LEU A 106 -7.88 -12.20 5.46
N ASP A 107 -7.63 -11.34 4.48
CA ASP A 107 -7.83 -11.63 3.06
C ASP A 107 -6.54 -12.24 2.48
N GLN A 108 -6.65 -13.42 1.85
CA GLN A 108 -5.49 -14.13 1.29
C GLN A 108 -4.93 -13.44 0.04
N ASP A 109 -5.73 -12.60 -0.62
CA ASP A 109 -5.34 -11.88 -1.83
C ASP A 109 -4.74 -10.50 -1.53
N ILE A 110 -4.53 -10.15 -0.25
CA ILE A 110 -4.03 -8.84 0.16
C ILE A 110 -2.78 -8.99 1.04
N ALA A 111 -1.66 -8.45 0.55
CA ALA A 111 -0.43 -8.39 1.36
C ALA A 111 -0.36 -7.04 2.09
N VAL A 112 -0.27 -7.08 3.41
CA VAL A 112 -0.04 -5.90 4.26
C VAL A 112 1.46 -5.74 4.47
N VAL A 113 2.03 -4.60 4.08
CA VAL A 113 3.46 -4.32 4.28
C VAL A 113 3.67 -2.95 4.93
N PRO A 114 4.74 -2.77 5.73
CA PRO A 114 5.17 -1.45 6.21
C PRO A 114 5.34 -0.45 5.06
N HIS A 115 4.88 0.78 5.28
CA HIS A 115 4.98 1.87 4.30
C HIS A 115 6.42 2.06 3.78
N ASP A 116 7.40 2.01 4.69
CA ASP A 116 8.82 2.28 4.42
C ASP A 116 9.45 1.30 3.41
N PHE A 117 8.90 0.09 3.24
CA PHE A 117 9.39 -0.85 2.23
C PHE A 117 9.04 -0.45 0.80
N VAL A 118 7.97 0.33 0.63
CA VAL A 118 7.50 0.77 -0.69
C VAL A 118 7.88 2.23 -0.94
N TYR A 119 7.84 3.05 0.11
CA TYR A 119 8.15 4.48 0.07
C TYR A 119 9.20 4.80 1.14
N PRO A 120 10.50 4.59 0.86
CA PRO A 120 11.56 4.99 1.77
C PRO A 120 11.60 6.52 1.87
N ASP A 121 11.52 7.05 3.10
CA ASP A 121 11.47 8.48 3.40
C ASP A 121 12.78 9.25 3.07
N ASP A 122 13.82 8.53 2.68
CA ASP A 122 15.19 9.05 2.59
C ASP A 122 15.61 9.50 1.18
N GLN A 123 14.72 9.38 0.18
CA GLN A 123 14.98 9.84 -1.18
C GLN A 123 13.97 10.89 -1.64
N SER A 124 14.47 12.05 -2.05
CA SER A 124 13.68 13.02 -2.81
C SER A 124 13.14 12.35 -4.08
N GLU A 125 11.85 12.56 -4.39
CA GLU A 125 11.23 12.06 -5.63
C GLU A 125 12.05 12.44 -6.89
N SER A 126 12.73 13.59 -6.83
CA SER A 126 13.60 14.08 -7.91
C SER A 126 14.84 13.21 -8.11
N ASP A 127 15.45 12.73 -7.03
CA ASP A 127 16.69 11.97 -7.08
C ASP A 127 16.41 10.54 -7.56
N ALA A 128 15.38 9.89 -7.00
CA ALA A 128 14.92 8.57 -7.43
C ALA A 128 14.49 8.56 -8.91
N LYS A 129 13.82 9.63 -9.38
CA LYS A 129 13.42 9.77 -10.78
C LYS A 129 14.62 9.95 -11.71
N THR A 130 15.61 10.73 -11.30
CA THR A 130 16.82 10.97 -12.10
C THR A 130 17.65 9.69 -12.22
N GLU A 131 17.87 9.01 -11.10
CA GLU A 131 18.59 7.74 -11.06
C GLU A 131 17.85 6.65 -11.85
N GLY A 132 16.54 6.50 -11.63
CA GLY A 132 15.71 5.56 -12.37
C GLY A 132 15.74 5.80 -13.89
N GLN A 133 15.72 7.07 -14.34
CA GLN A 133 15.85 7.40 -15.76
C GLN A 133 17.22 7.03 -16.33
N ALA A 134 18.30 7.24 -15.57
CA ALA A 134 19.64 6.84 -15.99
C ALA A 134 19.75 5.31 -16.11
N GLN A 135 19.25 4.57 -15.11
CA GLN A 135 19.24 3.11 -15.10
C GLN A 135 18.38 2.52 -16.23
N LEU A 136 17.19 3.10 -16.49
CA LEU A 136 16.33 2.70 -17.60
C LEU A 136 16.99 2.93 -18.97
N THR A 137 17.68 4.06 -19.13
CA THR A 137 18.41 4.36 -20.37
C THR A 137 19.53 3.35 -20.60
N SER A 138 20.32 3.06 -19.56
CA SER A 138 21.35 2.02 -19.61
C SER A 138 20.77 0.64 -19.97
N SER A 139 19.61 0.29 -19.41
CA SER A 139 18.91 -0.97 -19.69
C SER A 139 18.43 -1.06 -21.14
N LYS A 140 17.92 0.04 -21.71
CA LYS A 140 17.53 0.12 -23.12
C LYS A 140 18.73 -0.03 -24.05
N ASP A 141 19.85 0.62 -23.73
CA ASP A 141 21.07 0.51 -24.50
C ASP A 141 21.61 -0.92 -24.47
N ALA A 142 21.69 -1.54 -23.29
CA ALA A 142 22.10 -2.94 -23.14
C ALA A 142 21.21 -3.89 -23.96
N SER A 143 19.88 -3.68 -23.91
CA SER A 143 18.92 -4.46 -24.70
C SER A 143 19.11 -4.28 -26.21
N ARG A 144 19.38 -3.05 -26.66
CA ARG A 144 19.67 -2.75 -28.07
C ARG A 144 20.97 -3.41 -28.52
N VAL A 145 22.02 -3.37 -27.70
CA VAL A 145 23.28 -4.05 -27.97
C VAL A 145 23.09 -5.56 -28.07
N ALA A 146 22.34 -6.16 -27.14
CA ALA A 146 22.02 -7.59 -27.17
C ALA A 146 21.25 -7.97 -28.44
N ALA A 147 20.25 -7.18 -28.84
CA ALA A 147 19.49 -7.39 -30.06
C ALA A 147 20.37 -7.28 -31.33
N LEU A 148 21.25 -6.29 -31.40
CA LEU A 148 22.19 -6.12 -32.51
C LEU A 148 23.18 -7.30 -32.60
N ARG A 149 23.70 -7.76 -31.47
CA ARG A 149 24.58 -8.95 -31.42
C ARG A 149 23.85 -10.22 -31.85
N ALA A 150 22.61 -10.42 -31.40
CA ALA A 150 21.77 -11.54 -31.82
C ALA A 150 21.48 -11.50 -33.34
N ALA A 151 21.39 -10.29 -33.92
CA ALA A 151 21.27 -10.09 -35.36
C ALA A 151 22.60 -10.22 -36.14
N GLY A 152 23.71 -10.56 -35.46
CA GLY A 152 25.02 -10.79 -36.07
C GLY A 152 25.91 -9.56 -36.22
N TYR A 153 25.51 -8.40 -35.68
CA TYR A 153 26.35 -7.20 -35.72
C TYR A 153 27.35 -7.18 -34.55
N THR A 154 28.61 -6.89 -34.86
CA THR A 154 29.65 -6.68 -33.84
C THR A 154 29.49 -5.29 -33.21
N VAL A 155 29.15 -5.25 -31.93
CA VAL A 155 29.03 -3.99 -31.17
C VAL A 155 30.20 -3.87 -30.19
N PRO A 156 31.15 -2.94 -30.41
CA PRO A 156 32.31 -2.76 -29.55
C PRO A 156 31.90 -2.11 -28.22
N GLU A 157 32.44 -2.60 -27.10
CA GLU A 157 32.24 -2.03 -25.78
C GLU A 157 33.37 -1.05 -25.43
N LYS A 158 33.01 0.06 -24.80
CA LYS A 158 33.97 1.00 -24.22
C LYS A 158 33.63 1.16 -22.74
N PRO A 159 34.45 0.61 -21.81
CA PRO A 159 34.20 0.79 -20.39
C PRO A 159 34.38 2.27 -20.03
N VAL A 160 33.39 2.83 -19.35
CA VAL A 160 33.42 4.19 -18.78
C VAL A 160 33.17 4.08 -17.28
N VAL A 161 33.94 4.83 -16.48
CA VAL A 161 33.80 4.83 -15.02
C VAL A 161 32.64 5.74 -14.66
N ALA A 162 31.58 5.17 -14.07
CA ALA A 162 30.35 5.89 -13.75
C ALA A 162 30.44 6.73 -12.46
N GLY A 163 31.39 6.44 -11.57
CA GLY A 163 31.60 7.20 -10.34
C GLY A 163 32.65 6.58 -9.43
N VAL A 164 33.16 7.37 -8.48
CA VAL A 164 34.06 6.91 -7.41
C VAL A 164 33.33 7.10 -6.09
N VAL A 165 33.08 6.01 -5.38
CA VAL A 165 32.53 6.06 -4.01
C VAL A 165 33.67 6.45 -3.08
N LYS A 166 33.46 7.51 -2.29
CA LYS A 166 34.44 8.01 -1.32
C LYS A 166 34.13 7.49 0.07
#